data_AF-A0AA94F1I3-F1
#
_entry.id   AF-A0AA94F1I3-F1
#
_cell.length_a   1.000
_cell.length_b   1.000
_cell.length_c   1.000
_cell.angle_alpha   90.00
_cell.angle_beta   90.00
_cell.angle_gamma   90.00
#
_symmetry.space_group_name_H-M   'P 1'
#
loop_
_entity.id
_entity.type
_entity.pdbx_description
1 polymer ?
#
loop_
_entity_poly.entity_id
_entity_poly.type
_entity_poly.pdbx_seq_one_letter_code
_entity_poly.pdbx_strand_id
1 'polypeptide(L)' 'MSVNRKLGAQRNKLLRYQMILDEYHKHNSEDIPLTKIWRKHIYPKFAISKTTLYIILGTPVKKELDK' A
#
# COMPACT_ATOMS: atom_id res chain seq x y z
N MET A 1 -18.79 -9.36 -16.79
CA MET A 1 -18.09 -9.77 -15.54
C MET A 1 -19.06 -9.66 -14.37
N SER A 2 -19.30 -10.75 -13.63
CA SER A 2 -20.16 -10.77 -12.44
C SER A 2 -19.68 -9.76 -11.38
N VAL A 3 -20.60 -8.97 -10.82
CA VAL A 3 -20.35 -7.90 -9.84
C VAL A 3 -19.54 -8.41 -8.63
N ASN A 4 -19.79 -9.63 -8.18
CA ASN A 4 -19.09 -10.25 -7.06
C ASN A 4 -17.58 -10.46 -7.31
N ARG A 5 -17.16 -10.72 -8.55
CA ARG A 5 -15.73 -10.86 -8.89
C ARG A 5 -15.00 -9.52 -8.85
N LYS A 6 -15.68 -8.43 -9.22
CA LYS A 6 -15.12 -7.07 -9.17
C LYS A 6 -14.90 -6.63 -7.72
N LEU A 7 -15.87 -6.89 -6.84
CA LEU A 7 -15.76 -6.58 -5.41
C LEU A 7 -14.62 -7.37 -4.74
N GLY A 8 -14.51 -8.67 -5.03
CA GLY A 8 -13.39 -9.49 -4.51
C GLY A 8 -12.02 -9.01 -4.99
N ALA A 9 -11.90 -8.63 -6.27
CA ALA A 9 -10.65 -8.08 -6.80
C ALA A 9 -10.27 -6.73 -6.16
N GLN A 10 -11.26 -5.87 -5.91
CA GLN A 10 -11.05 -4.59 -5.22
C GLN A 10 -10.59 -4.82 -3.77
N ARG A 11 -11.25 -5.72 -3.03
CA ARG A 11 -10.86 -6.08 -1.66
C ARG A 11 -9.43 -6.63 -1.60
N ASN A 12 -9.06 -7.51 -2.52
CA ASN A 12 -7.69 -8.05 -2.60
C ASN A 12 -6.65 -6.97 -2.90
N LYS A 13 -6.98 -5.99 -3.76
CA LYS A 13 -6.10 -4.85 -4.02
C LYS A 13 -5.90 -4.01 -2.75
N LEU A 14 -6.97 -3.71 -2.02
CA LEU A 14 -6.91 -2.96 -0.76
C LEU A 14 -6.09 -3.70 0.31
N LEU A 15 -6.23 -5.02 0.42
CA LEU A 15 -5.41 -5.84 1.33
C LEU A 15 -3.91 -5.72 1.02
N ARG A 16 -3.52 -5.74 -0.26
CA ARG A 16 -2.12 -5.51 -0.66
C ARG A 16 -1.64 -4.11 -0.27
N TYR A 17 -2.50 -3.11 -0.44
CA TYR A 17 -2.17 -1.74 -0.07
C TYR A 17 -1.98 -1.61 1.45
N GLN A 18 -2.81 -2.29 2.24
CA GLN A 18 -2.67 -2.33 3.70
C GLN A 18 -1.32 -2.93 4.11
N MET A 19 -0.92 -4.06 3.51
CA MET A 19 0.38 -4.69 3.80
C MET A 19 1.58 -3.76 3.52
N ILE A 20 1.48 -2.97 2.45
CA ILE A 20 2.53 -2.00 2.07
C ILE A 20 2.55 -0.83 3.07
N LEU A 21 1.39 -0.33 3.49
CA LEU A 21 1.27 0.71 4.52
C LEU A 21 1.83 0.22 5.86
N ASP A 22 1.52 -1.00 6.27
CA ASP A 22 2.02 -1.55 7.53
C ASP A 22 3.54 -1.69 7.52
N GLU A 23 4.13 -2.14 6.40
CA GLU A 23 5.58 -2.17 6.23
C GLU A 23 6.17 -0.75 6.25
N TYR A 24 5.55 0.20 5.56
CA TYR A 24 5.98 1.59 5.57
C TYR A 24 5.98 2.17 6.98
N HIS A 25 4.89 2.02 7.73
CA HIS A 25 4.74 2.54 9.08
C HIS A 25 5.72 1.92 10.08
N LYS A 26 6.11 0.66 9.92
CA LYS A 26 7.15 0.02 10.74
C LYS A 26 8.52 0.71 10.63
N HIS A 27 8.83 1.26 9.46
CA HIS A 27 10.13 1.89 9.17
C HIS A 27 10.04 3.42 9.10
N ASN A 28 8.84 3.99 9.26
CA ASN A 28 8.60 5.42 9.21
C ASN A 28 9.03 6.06 10.54
N SER A 29 10.31 6.41 10.63
CA SER A 29 10.87 7.29 11.66
C SER A 29 10.93 8.71 11.12
N GLU A 30 10.69 9.72 11.96
CA GLU A 30 10.63 11.15 11.54
C GLU A 30 11.84 11.62 10.73
N ASP A 31 13.03 11.06 10.98
CA ASP A 31 14.27 11.42 10.29
C ASP A 31 14.51 10.74 8.94
N ILE A 32 13.74 9.70 8.58
CA ILE A 32 14.03 8.88 7.41
C ILE A 32 13.19 9.34 6.21
N PRO A 33 13.82 9.80 5.12
CA PRO A 33 13.07 10.17 3.93
C PRO A 33 12.38 8.95 3.31
N LEU A 34 11.14 9.13 2.88
CA LEU A 34 10.32 8.09 2.23
C LEU A 34 11.05 7.37 1.09
N THR A 35 11.88 8.08 0.33
CA THR A 35 12.70 7.49 -0.74
C THR A 35 13.65 6.40 -0.23
N LYS A 36 14.23 6.58 0.96
CA LYS A 36 15.14 5.62 1.60
C LYS A 36 14.36 4.41 2.12
N ILE A 37 13.20 4.64 2.72
CA ILE A 37 12.27 3.57 3.14
C ILE A 37 11.86 2.75 1.91
N TRP A 38 11.48 3.42 0.82
CA TRP A 38 11.06 2.77 -0.41
C TRP A 38 12.18 1.89 -0.98
N ARG A 39 13.40 2.43 -1.12
CA ARG A 39 14.53 1.70 -1.71
C ARG A 39 14.98 0.51 -0.85
N LYS A 40 14.95 0.63 0.49
CA LYS A 40 15.47 -0.38 1.41
C LYS A 40 14.44 -1.44 1.82
N HIS A 41 13.18 -1.07 1.99
CA HIS A 41 12.18 -1.93 2.63
C HIS A 41 10.98 -2.25 1.71
N ILE A 42 10.49 -1.29 0.94
CA ILE A 42 9.26 -1.48 0.14
C ILE A 42 9.55 -2.12 -1.22
N TYR A 43 10.47 -1.55 -2.00
CA TYR A 43 10.81 -2.02 -3.35
C TYR A 43 11.28 -3.49 -3.38
N PRO A 44 12.25 -3.93 -2.54
CA PRO A 44 12.69 -5.32 -2.59
C PRO A 44 11.61 -6.34 -2.20
N LYS A 45 10.61 -5.93 -1.42
CA LYS A 45 9.54 -6.82 -0.92
C LYS A 45 8.31 -6.86 -1.84
N PHE A 46 7.93 -5.72 -2.41
CA PHE A 46 6.67 -5.58 -3.15
C PHE A 46 6.85 -5.20 -4.62
N ALA A 47 8.07 -4.89 -5.07
CA ALA A 47 8.41 -4.51 -6.44
C ALA A 47 7.49 -3.41 -7.03
N ILE A 48 7.10 -2.42 -6.20
CA ILE A 48 6.24 -1.31 -6.61
C ILE A 48 7.05 -0.06 -6.94
N SER A 49 6.53 0.77 -7.86
CA SER A 49 7.12 2.08 -8.13
C SER A 49 6.94 3.04 -6.95
N LYS A 50 7.79 4.07 -6.86
CA LYS A 50 7.59 5.17 -5.89
C LYS A 50 6.24 5.85 -6.07
N THR A 51 5.82 6.07 -7.31
CA THR A 51 4.52 6.68 -7.64
C THR A 51 3.37 5.85 -7.07
N THR A 52 3.46 4.54 -7.16
CA THR A 52 2.48 3.62 -6.56
C THR A 52 2.47 3.75 -5.03
N LEU A 53 3.62 3.88 -4.38
CA LEU A 53 3.68 4.12 -2.94
C LEU A 53 2.99 5.43 -2.54
N TYR A 54 3.21 6.53 -3.27
CA TYR A 54 2.51 7.79 -3.03
C TYR A 54 0.98 7.66 -3.19
N ILE A 55 0.52 6.96 -4.22
CA ILE A 55 -0.91 6.68 -4.41
C ILE A 55 -1.46 5.89 -3.22
N ILE A 56 -0.74 4.86 -2.76
CA ILE A 56 -1.15 4.04 -1.62
C ILE A 56 -1.26 4.87 -0.35
N LEU A 57 -0.29 5.75 -0.08
CA LEU A 57 -0.30 6.65 1.08
C LEU A 57 -1.45 7.65 1.05
N GLY A 58 -1.83 8.13 -0.14
CA GLY A 58 -2.99 9.01 -0.32
C GLY A 58 -4.33 8.28 -0.37
N THR A 59 -4.34 6.95 -0.50
CA THR A 59 -5.58 6.17 -0.56
C THR A 59 -6.04 5.84 0.87
N PRO A 60 -7.29 6.14 1.26
CA PRO A 60 -7.81 5.80 2.58
C PRO A 60 -8.18 4.30 2.67
N VAL A 61 -7.16 3.42 2.60
CA VAL A 61 -7.31 1.96 2.50
C VAL A 61 -8.18 1.37 3.62
N LYS A 62 -7.98 1.82 4.87
CA LYS A 62 -8.77 1.36 6.02
C LYS A 62 -10.27 1.70 5.84
N LYS A 63 -10.60 2.92 5.41
CA LYS A 63 -11.99 3.34 5.19
C LYS A 63 -12.67 2.57 4.06
N GLU A 64 -11.90 2.17 3.05
CA GLU A 64 -12.41 1.40 1.90
C GLU A 64 -12.55 -0.11 2.21
N LEU A 65 -11.88 -0.63 3.25
CA LEU A 65 -12.01 -2.02 3.69
C LEU A 65 -13.20 -2.25 4.64
N ASP A 66 -13.58 -1.24 5.41
CA ASP A 66 -14.73 -1.25 6.31
C ASP A 66 -16.07 -0.98 5.60
N LYS A 67 -16.03 -0.70 4.29
CA LYS A 67 -17.18 -0.46 3.41
C LYS A 67 -17.68 -1.75 2.77
#